data_AF-A0A8X7BN03-F1
#
_entry.id   AF-A0A8X7BN03-F1
#
_cell.length_a   1.000
_cell.length_b   1.000
_cell.length_c   1.000
_cell.angle_alpha   90.00
_cell.angle_beta   90.00
_cell.angle_gamma   90.00
#
_symmetry.space_group_name_H-M   'P 1'
#
loop_
_entity.id
_entity.type
_entity.pdbx_description
1 polymer ?
#
loop_
_entity_poly.entity_id
_entity_poly.type
_entity_poly.pdbx_seq_one_letter_code
_entity_poly.pdbx_strand_id
1 'polypeptide(L)'
;MEVCGKQKIFFGSEQKHGLKYQRYIGDGDSKTFSSIAEKKPYGDSVPIEKIECVGHVQKRMGSRLRKLKALWGEKKLSGGKTIGGKGRLTDAIISKLTNFYGNAIRANSHNVN
;
A
#
# COMPACT_ATOMS: atom_id res chain seq x y z
N MET A 1 13.48 5.79 -7.97
CA MET A 1 14.70 4.94 -7.92
C MET A 1 14.67 4.04 -9.12
N GLU A 2 15.71 4.07 -9.95
CA GLU A 2 15.80 3.26 -11.16
C GLU A 2 15.87 1.77 -10.83
N VAL A 3 15.35 0.93 -11.72
CA VAL A 3 15.30 -0.53 -11.55
C VAL A 3 16.71 -1.11 -11.33
N CYS A 4 17.70 -0.60 -12.07
CA CYS A 4 19.10 -1.00 -11.98
C CYS A 4 19.68 -0.76 -10.58
N GLY A 5 19.36 0.36 -9.94
CA GLY A 5 19.85 0.70 -8.60
C GLY A 5 19.36 -0.30 -7.56
N LYS A 6 18.06 -0.63 -7.54
CA LYS A 6 17.53 -1.62 -6.59
C LYS A 6 18.07 -3.02 -6.85
N GLN A 7 18.25 -3.42 -8.11
CA GLN A 7 18.86 -4.70 -8.43
C GLN A 7 20.26 -4.82 -7.83
N LYS A 8 21.11 -3.80 -8.00
CA LYS A 8 22.46 -3.79 -7.41
C LYS A 8 22.43 -3.94 -5.88
N ILE A 9 21.45 -3.34 -5.21
CA ILE A 9 21.28 -3.47 -3.75
C ILE A 9 20.94 -4.92 -3.37
N PHE A 10 19.97 -5.55 -4.05
CA PHE A 10 19.58 -6.92 -3.76
C PHE A 10 20.70 -7.92 -4.06
N PHE A 11 21.29 -7.87 -5.26
CA PHE A 11 22.39 -8.77 -5.64
C PHE A 11 23.65 -8.59 -4.78
N GLY A 12 23.97 -7.35 -4.37
CA GLY A 12 25.15 -7.08 -3.54
C GLY A 12 24.95 -7.33 -2.05
N SER A 13 23.73 -7.56 -1.58
CA SER A 13 23.42 -7.62 -0.15
C SER A 13 24.13 -8.73 0.61
N GLU A 14 24.20 -9.94 0.04
CA GLU A 14 24.86 -11.08 0.68
C GLU A 14 26.37 -10.84 0.80
N GLN A 15 27.01 -10.36 -0.27
CA GLN A 15 28.44 -10.07 -0.26
C GLN A 15 28.81 -8.89 0.65
N LYS A 16 28.00 -7.82 0.65
CA LYS A 16 28.31 -6.58 1.40
C LYS A 16 27.91 -6.62 2.86
N HIS A 17 26.84 -7.35 3.18
CA HIS A 17 26.16 -7.28 4.47
C HIS A 17 25.89 -8.65 5.08
N GLY A 18 26.18 -9.75 4.39
CA GLY A 18 25.96 -11.11 4.89
C GLY A 18 24.49 -11.49 5.07
N LEU A 19 23.57 -10.81 4.38
CA LEU A 19 22.12 -11.00 4.54
C LEU A 19 21.38 -11.07 3.20
N LYS A 20 20.19 -11.67 3.22
CA LYS A 20 19.27 -11.78 2.08
C LYS A 20 17.98 -11.02 2.38
N TYR A 21 17.55 -10.16 1.46
CA TYR A 21 16.30 -9.42 1.60
C TYR A 21 15.11 -10.24 1.11
N GLN A 22 14.31 -10.78 2.02
CA GLN A 22 13.14 -11.59 1.66
C GLN A 22 11.86 -10.77 1.46
N ARG A 23 11.76 -9.58 2.07
CA ARG A 23 10.56 -8.74 2.03
C ARG A 23 10.85 -7.43 1.32
N TYR A 24 10.13 -7.16 0.24
CA TYR A 24 10.16 -5.91 -0.51
C TYR A 24 8.97 -5.04 -0.13
N ILE A 25 9.23 -3.90 0.51
CA ILE A 25 8.18 -2.92 0.83
C ILE A 25 8.02 -1.97 -0.36
N GLY A 26 6.85 -2.00 -0.98
CA GLY A 26 6.55 -1.26 -2.20
C GLY A 26 5.22 -0.51 -2.18
N ASP A 27 5.10 0.47 -3.06
CA ASP A 27 3.83 1.10 -3.41
C ASP A 27 3.35 0.46 -4.71
N GLY A 28 2.17 -0.17 -4.69
CA GLY A 28 1.44 -0.62 -5.87
C GLY A 28 2.26 -1.45 -6.85
N ASP A 29 1.79 -1.59 -8.08
CA ASP A 29 2.51 -2.33 -9.11
C ASP A 29 3.82 -1.61 -9.44
N SER A 30 4.95 -2.22 -9.08
CA SER A 30 6.27 -1.60 -9.23
C SER A 30 7.08 -2.44 -10.20
N LYS A 31 7.39 -1.88 -11.38
CA LYS A 31 8.27 -2.49 -12.38
C LYS A 31 9.59 -2.97 -11.76
N THR A 32 10.04 -2.28 -10.71
CA THR A 32 11.22 -2.65 -9.94
C THR A 32 11.06 -3.97 -9.19
N PHE A 33 9.92 -4.22 -8.54
CA PHE A 33 9.67 -5.52 -7.89
C PHE A 33 9.64 -6.64 -8.93
N SER A 34 8.89 -6.48 -10.01
CA SER A 34 8.79 -7.52 -11.05
C SER A 34 10.16 -7.87 -11.60
N SER A 35 11.01 -6.87 -11.85
CA SER A 35 12.38 -7.09 -12.34
C SER A 35 13.34 -7.67 -11.30
N ILE A 36 13.05 -7.55 -9.99
CA ILE A 36 13.83 -8.22 -8.93
C ILE A 36 13.33 -9.66 -8.77
N ALA A 37 12.03 -9.87 -8.78
CA ALA A 37 11.40 -11.18 -8.65
C ALA A 37 11.76 -12.11 -9.81
N GLU A 38 11.80 -11.59 -11.05
CA GLU A 38 12.23 -12.34 -12.24
C GLU A 38 13.70 -12.76 -12.16
N LYS A 39 14.57 -11.85 -11.68
CA LYS A 39 16.02 -12.10 -11.63
C LYS A 39 16.48 -12.95 -10.46
N LYS A 40 15.59 -13.24 -9.50
CA LYS A 40 15.84 -14.17 -8.36
C LYS A 40 17.24 -14.02 -7.76
N PRO A 41 17.57 -12.86 -7.15
CA PRO A 41 18.93 -12.53 -6.72
C PRO A 41 19.54 -13.51 -5.72
N TYR A 42 18.73 -14.36 -5.09
CA TYR A 42 19.13 -15.34 -4.10
C TYR A 42 18.78 -16.78 -4.51
N GLY A 43 18.46 -17.01 -5.79
CA GLY A 43 17.99 -18.29 -6.32
C GLY A 43 16.52 -18.60 -6.02
N ASP A 44 16.07 -19.78 -6.46
CA ASP A 44 14.68 -20.23 -6.30
C ASP A 44 14.29 -20.51 -4.85
N SER A 45 15.25 -20.85 -4.00
CA SER A 45 15.01 -21.22 -2.61
C SER A 45 14.65 -20.04 -1.71
N VAL A 46 14.89 -18.80 -2.15
CA VAL A 46 14.62 -17.58 -1.37
C VAL A 46 13.81 -16.59 -2.21
N PRO A 47 12.50 -16.84 -2.39
CA PRO A 47 11.63 -15.92 -3.11
C PRO A 47 11.47 -14.61 -2.32
N ILE A 48 11.36 -13.51 -3.06
CA ILE A 48 11.14 -12.18 -2.48
C ILE A 48 9.65 -11.88 -2.49
N GLU A 49 9.09 -11.70 -1.30
CA GLU A 49 7.69 -11.35 -1.10
C GLU A 49 7.51 -9.83 -1.17
N LYS A 50 6.48 -9.39 -1.89
CA LYS A 50 6.10 -7.98 -1.91
C LYS A 50 5.06 -7.69 -0.84
N ILE A 51 5.35 -6.69 -0.01
CA ILE A 51 4.43 -6.18 1.00
C ILE A 51 4.07 -4.74 0.63
N GLU A 52 2.78 -4.43 0.68
CA GLU A 52 2.28 -3.09 0.41
C GLU A 52 2.61 -2.15 1.57
N CYS A 53 3.11 -0.96 1.27
CA CYS A 53 3.42 0.00 2.32
C CYS A 53 2.13 0.59 2.95
N VAL A 54 2.16 0.84 4.26
CA VAL A 54 0.99 1.38 4.99
C VAL A 54 0.52 2.69 4.37
N GLY A 55 1.46 3.57 3.99
CA GLY A 55 1.13 4.84 3.34
C GLY A 55 0.34 4.66 2.03
N HIS A 56 0.66 3.63 1.25
CA HIS A 56 -0.08 3.31 0.03
C HIS A 56 -1.47 2.78 0.33
N VAL A 57 -1.61 1.92 1.34
CA VAL A 57 -2.91 1.43 1.80
C VAL A 57 -3.83 2.59 2.21
N GLN A 58 -3.29 3.57 2.96
CA GLN A 58 -4.02 4.78 3.34
C GLN A 58 -4.46 5.60 2.11
N LYS A 59 -3.56 5.83 1.15
CA LYS A 59 -3.87 6.54 -0.10
C LYS A 59 -4.94 5.81 -0.91
N ARG A 60 -4.80 4.50 -1.10
CA ARG A 60 -5.76 3.64 -1.83
C ARG A 60 -7.15 3.72 -1.21
N MET A 61 -7.25 3.60 0.11
CA MET A 61 -8.53 3.74 0.84
C MET A 61 -9.14 5.13 0.61
N GLY A 62 -8.36 6.20 0.79
CA GLY A 62 -8.84 7.57 0.59
C GLY A 62 -9.35 7.84 -0.82
N SER A 63 -8.61 7.38 -1.84
CA SER A 63 -9.02 7.51 -3.25
C SER A 63 -10.31 6.76 -3.55
N ARG A 64 -10.46 5.53 -3.04
CA ARG A 64 -11.69 4.74 -3.21
C ARG A 64 -12.90 5.39 -2.56
N LEU A 65 -12.74 5.92 -1.34
CA LEU A 65 -13.81 6.63 -0.63
C LEU A 65 -14.22 7.92 -1.35
N ARG A 66 -13.26 8.70 -1.86
CA ARG A 66 -13.57 9.91 -2.64
C ARG A 66 -14.27 9.57 -3.96
N LYS A 67 -13.84 8.50 -4.65
CA LYS A 67 -14.52 8.00 -5.85
C LYS A 67 -15.96 7.56 -5.54
N LEU A 68 -16.17 6.84 -4.44
CA LEU A 68 -17.51 6.45 -3.99
C LEU A 68 -18.38 7.67 -3.71
N LYS A 69 -17.85 8.65 -2.96
CA LYS A 69 -18.53 9.91 -2.68
C LYS A 69 -18.93 10.65 -3.97
N ALA A 70 -18.08 10.67 -4.99
CA ALA A 70 -18.39 11.30 -6.28
C ALA A 70 -19.50 10.54 -7.03
N LEU A 71 -19.37 9.21 -7.16
CA LEU A 71 -20.33 8.36 -7.88
C LEU A 71 -21.74 8.34 -7.26
N TRP A 72 -21.82 8.55 -5.95
CA TRP A 72 -23.07 8.52 -5.18
C TRP A 72 -23.44 9.89 -4.62
N GLY A 73 -22.73 10.95 -5.02
CA GLY A 73 -22.85 12.29 -4.44
C GLY A 73 -24.24 12.90 -4.62
N GLU A 74 -24.88 12.61 -5.75
CA GLU A 74 -26.21 13.10 -6.12
C GLU A 74 -27.31 12.06 -5.84
N LYS A 75 -26.93 10.79 -5.70
CA LYS A 75 -27.87 9.69 -5.46
C LYS A 75 -28.40 9.75 -4.04
N LYS A 76 -29.72 9.65 -3.90
CA LYS A 76 -30.35 9.48 -2.60
C LYS A 76 -30.19 8.03 -2.15
N LEU A 77 -29.72 7.86 -0.92
CA LEU A 77 -29.75 6.59 -0.20
C LEU A 77 -31.19 6.31 0.28
N SER A 78 -31.43 5.12 0.83
CA SER A 78 -32.75 4.72 1.36
C SER A 78 -33.39 5.75 2.31
N GLY A 79 -32.58 6.53 3.03
CA GLY A 79 -33.04 7.61 3.91
C GLY A 79 -33.24 8.98 3.26
N GLY A 80 -33.36 9.09 1.93
CA GLY A 80 -33.62 10.35 1.21
C GLY A 80 -32.48 11.38 1.22
N LYS A 81 -31.32 11.02 1.80
CA LYS A 81 -30.11 11.86 1.89
C LYS A 81 -29.01 11.32 0.98
N THR A 82 -28.14 12.20 0.51
CA THR A 82 -26.99 11.81 -0.30
C THR A 82 -25.89 11.21 0.57
N ILE A 83 -24.85 10.63 -0.04
CA ILE A 83 -23.70 10.08 0.71
C ILE A 83 -22.85 11.16 1.38
N GLY A 84 -22.85 12.39 0.82
CA GLY A 84 -22.12 13.55 1.32
C GLY A 84 -22.96 14.49 2.20
N GLY A 85 -22.36 15.60 2.63
CA GLY A 85 -23.00 16.62 3.47
C GLY A 85 -22.65 16.54 4.95
N LYS A 86 -23.24 17.45 5.75
CA LYS A 86 -22.96 17.59 7.20
C LYS A 86 -23.23 16.26 7.92
N GLY A 87 -22.22 15.78 8.66
CA GLY A 87 -22.31 14.52 9.42
C GLY A 87 -22.27 13.25 8.57
N ARG A 88 -21.87 13.32 7.29
CA ARG A 88 -21.80 12.16 6.37
C ARG A 88 -20.39 12.03 5.77
N LEU A 89 -20.23 11.36 4.63
CA LEU A 89 -18.91 11.10 4.05
C LEU A 89 -18.29 12.38 3.45
N THR A 90 -17.65 13.19 4.31
CA THR A 90 -16.89 14.40 3.93
C THR A 90 -15.42 14.08 3.74
N ASP A 91 -14.66 14.97 3.08
CA ASP A 91 -13.21 14.76 2.88
C ASP A 91 -12.44 14.76 4.21
N ALA A 92 -12.92 15.52 5.20
CA ALA A 92 -12.39 15.50 6.56
C ALA A 92 -12.60 14.13 7.22
N ILE A 93 -13.80 13.54 7.09
CA ILE A 93 -14.10 12.20 7.63
C ILE A 93 -13.29 11.13 6.89
N ILE A 94 -13.20 11.20 5.56
CA ILE A 94 -12.35 10.29 4.76
C ILE A 94 -10.90 10.35 5.26
N SER A 95 -10.36 11.56 5.46
CA SER A 95 -8.97 11.73 5.91
C SER A 95 -8.76 11.18 7.32
N LYS A 96 -9.71 11.41 8.24
CA LYS A 96 -9.69 10.80 9.59
C LYS A 96 -9.71 9.27 9.51
N LEU A 97 -10.62 8.69 8.72
CA LEU A 97 -10.73 7.24 8.54
C LEU A 97 -9.43 6.64 7.99
N THR A 98 -8.84 7.25 6.96
CA THR A 98 -7.56 6.76 6.39
C THR A 98 -6.40 6.87 7.37
N ASN A 99 -6.40 7.87 8.24
CA ASN A 99 -5.38 8.02 9.28
C ASN A 99 -5.55 7.00 10.39
N PHE A 100 -6.77 6.82 10.89
CA PHE A 100 -7.07 5.79 11.88
C PHE A 100 -6.71 4.40 11.39
N TYR A 101 -7.08 4.06 10.15
CA TYR A 101 -6.75 2.76 9.56
C TYR A 101 -5.23 2.55 9.45
N GLY A 102 -4.49 3.55 8.98
CA GLY A 102 -3.03 3.47 8.92
C GLY A 102 -2.38 3.36 10.30
N ASN A 103 -2.90 4.08 11.29
CA ASN A 103 -2.39 4.01 12.67
C ASN A 103 -2.69 2.66 13.32
N ALA A 104 -3.87 2.08 13.07
CA ALA A 104 -4.22 0.75 13.54
C ALA A 104 -3.25 -0.31 12.99
N ILE A 105 -2.91 -0.25 11.69
CA ILE A 105 -1.92 -1.16 11.10
C ILE A 105 -0.54 -0.99 11.75
N ARG A 106 -0.10 0.25 11.98
CA ARG A 106 1.20 0.52 12.62
C ARG A 106 1.24 0.05 14.08
N ALA A 107 0.16 0.25 14.83
CA ALA A 107 0.05 -0.16 16.22
C ALA A 107 -0.05 -1.69 16.39
N ASN A 108 -0.55 -2.39 15.38
CA ASN A 108 -0.77 -3.83 15.39
C ASN A 108 0.10 -4.55 14.36
N SER A 109 1.32 -4.08 14.12
CA SER A 109 2.22 -4.62 13.08
C SER A 109 2.59 -6.10 13.26
N HIS A 110 2.38 -6.65 14.46
CA HIS A 110 2.59 -8.05 14.83
C HIS A 110 1.32 -8.91 14.71
N ASN A 111 0.16 -8.30 14.41
CA ASN A 111 -1.15 -8.95 14.29
C ASN A 111 -1.83 -8.56 12.96
N VAL A 112 -1.03 -8.35 11.93
CA VAL A 112 -1.48 -8.18 10.54
C VAL A 112 -1.01 -9.39 9.75
N ASN A 113 -1.64 -10.53 10.03
CA ASN A 113 -1.53 -11.77 9.27
C ASN A 113 -2.92 -12.29 8.95
#